data_AF-I3DJ97-F1
#
_entry.id   AF-I3DJ97-F1
#
_cell.length_a   1.000
_cell.length_b   1.000
_cell.length_c   1.000
_cell.angle_alpha   90.00
_cell.angle_beta   90.00
_cell.angle_gamma   90.00
#
_symmetry.space_group_name_H-M   'P 1'
#
loop_
_entity.id
_entity.type
_entity.pdbx_description
1 polymer ?
#
loop_
_entity_poly.entity_id
_entity_poly.type
_entity_poly.pdbx_seq_one_letter_code
_entity_poly.pdbx_strand_id
1 'polypeptide(L)' 'MCLPECPNEAISVGDEIYVIDPNLCTECVGHYDTPTCQKVCPISKCIISDPAHMETEEQLWERFVLIHHAHELT' A
#
# COMPACT_ATOMS: atom_id res chain seq x y z
N MET A 1 -5.36 12.63 5.26
CA MET A 1 -6.53 11.78 4.98
C MET A 1 -6.06 10.70 4.03
N CYS A 2 -5.95 9.44 4.46
CA CYS A 2 -5.16 8.41 3.74
C CYS A 2 -5.92 7.65 2.63
N LEU A 3 -7.25 7.52 2.73
CA LEU A 3 -8.07 6.74 1.79
C LEU A 3 -7.89 7.12 0.32
N PRO A 4 -8.14 8.38 -0.08
CA PRO A 4 -8.09 8.76 -1.49
C PRO A 4 -6.66 8.78 -2.05
N GLU A 5 -5.64 8.64 -1.18
CA GLU A 5 -4.23 8.77 -1.56
C GLU A 5 -3.59 7.42 -1.88
N CYS A 6 -4.22 6.30 -1.53
CA CYS A 6 -3.68 4.98 -1.82
C CYS A 6 -3.96 4.62 -3.30
N PRO A 7 -2.92 4.46 -4.15
CA PRO A 7 -3.11 4.23 -5.58
C PRO A 7 -3.70 2.84 -5.91
N ASN A 8 -3.67 1.91 -4.95
CA ASN A 8 -4.21 0.56 -5.09
C ASN A 8 -5.51 0.36 -4.30
N GLU A 9 -6.09 1.42 -3.73
CA GLU A 9 -7.29 1.35 -2.88
C GLU A 9 -7.16 0.36 -1.71
N ALA A 10 -5.93 0.13 -1.23
CA ALA A 10 -5.63 -0.85 -0.18
C ALA A 10 -6.16 -0.44 1.22
N ILE A 11 -6.59 0.81 1.40
CA ILE A 11 -7.01 1.34 2.71
C ILE A 11 -8.53 1.40 2.78
N SER A 12 -9.11 0.76 3.81
CA SER A 12 -10.54 0.72 4.07
C SER A 12 -10.88 1.16 5.50
N VAL A 13 -12.16 1.44 5.75
CA VAL A 13 -12.67 1.78 7.09
C VAL A 13 -12.94 0.47 7.84
N GLY A 14 -12.23 0.22 8.93
CA GLY A 14 -12.57 -0.84 9.89
C GLY A 14 -13.48 -0.34 11.01
N ASP A 15 -13.74 -1.19 12.00
CA ASP A 15 -14.69 -0.90 13.08
C ASP A 15 -14.26 0.29 13.96
N GLU A 16 -12.97 0.40 14.26
CA GLU A 16 -12.41 1.47 15.11
C GLU A 16 -11.27 2.24 14.45
N ILE A 17 -10.56 1.61 13.51
CA ILE A 17 -9.40 2.17 12.81
C ILE A 17 -9.47 1.87 11.32
N TYR A 18 -8.74 2.65 10.53
CA TYR A 18 -8.49 2.30 9.14
C TYR A 18 -7.64 1.04 9.04
N VAL A 19 -7.94 0.19 8.06
CA VAL A 19 -7.27 -1.08 7.82
C VAL A 19 -6.59 -1.02 6.45
N ILE A 20 -5.35 -1.50 6.38
CA ILE A 20 -4.62 -1.66 5.13
C ILE A 20 -4.67 -3.15 4.76
N ASP A 21 -5.23 -3.49 3.60
CA ASP A 21 -5.13 -4.84 3.06
C ASP A 21 -3.69 -5.07 2.56
N PRO A 22 -2.92 -5.98 3.20
CA PRO A 22 -1.56 -6.23 2.77
C PRO A 22 -1.53 -6.63 1.29
N ASN A 23 -2.49 -7.44 0.81
CA ASN A 23 -2.51 -7.99 -0.56
C ASN A 23 -2.58 -6.92 -1.65
N LEU A 24 -3.03 -5.72 -1.32
CA LEU A 24 -3.11 -4.57 -2.23
C LEU A 24 -2.04 -3.52 -1.94
N CYS A 25 -1.42 -3.53 -0.75
CA CYS A 25 -0.38 -2.58 -0.40
C CYS A 25 0.93 -2.94 -1.11
N THR A 26 1.46 -2.01 -1.92
CA THR A 26 2.78 -2.12 -2.54
C THR A 26 3.80 -1.19 -1.90
N GLU A 27 3.50 -0.63 -0.72
CA GLU A 27 4.25 0.49 -0.13
C GLU A 27 4.46 1.66 -1.11
N CYS A 28 3.53 1.80 -2.07
CA CYS A 28 3.59 2.72 -3.22
C CYS A 28 4.67 2.42 -4.27
N VAL A 29 5.43 1.32 -4.15
CA VAL A 29 6.30 0.82 -5.22
C VAL A 29 5.48 0.65 -6.50
N GLY A 30 6.03 1.12 -7.62
CA GLY A 30 5.38 1.20 -8.93
C GLY A 30 4.61 2.50 -9.20
N HIS A 31 4.28 3.29 -8.17
CA HIS A 31 3.55 4.55 -8.31
C HIS A 31 4.34 5.78 -7.84
N TYR A 32 4.98 5.69 -6.66
CA TYR A 32 5.68 6.80 -6.01
C TYR A 32 6.90 6.30 -5.22
N ASP A 33 7.91 7.16 -5.05
CA ASP A 33 9.13 6.82 -4.29
C ASP A 33 8.91 6.56 -2.79
N THR A 34 7.77 6.99 -2.24
CA THR A 34 7.48 6.96 -0.80
C THR A 34 5.98 6.81 -0.54
N PRO A 35 5.56 6.13 0.54
CA PRO A 35 4.15 5.90 0.83
C PRO A 35 3.35 7.21 0.98
N THR A 36 2.39 7.43 0.08
CA THR A 36 1.52 8.63 0.08
C THR A 36 0.68 8.71 1.36
N CYS A 37 0.16 7.57 1.82
CA CYS A 37 -0.63 7.47 3.05
C CYS A 37 0.14 7.97 4.29
N GLN A 38 1.45 7.69 4.39
CA GLN A 38 2.31 8.22 5.45
C GLN A 38 2.54 9.73 5.29
N LYS A 39 2.76 10.22 4.06
CA LYS A 39 2.97 11.65 3.78
C LYS A 39 1.79 12.53 4.19
N VAL A 40 0.55 12.04 3.98
CA VAL A 40 -0.68 12.82 4.22
C VAL A 40 -1.29 12.60 5.60
N CYS A 41 -0.74 11.69 6.42
CA CYS A 41 -1.25 11.40 7.74
C CYS A 41 -0.77 12.49 8.72
N PRO A 42 -1.67 13.21 9.41
CA PRO A 42 -1.27 14.26 10.35
C PRO A 42 -0.66 13.69 11.64
N ILE A 43 -0.82 12.39 11.89
CA ILE A 43 -0.32 11.70 13.09
C ILE A 43 0.98 10.98 12.73
N SER A 44 2.06 11.35 13.43
CA SER A 44 3.35 10.67 13.27
C SER A 44 3.25 9.22 13.76
N LYS A 45 3.81 8.28 12.98
CA LYS A 45 3.82 6.84 13.28
C LYS A 45 2.43 6.20 13.43
N CYS A 46 1.39 6.76 12.83
CA CYS A 46 0.09 6.10 12.72
C CYS A 46 0.09 4.95 11.70
N ILE A 47 0.88 5.08 10.63
CA ILE A 47 1.05 4.07 9.58
C ILE A 47 2.50 3.63 9.61
N ILE A 48 2.74 2.35 9.90
CA ILE A 48 4.07 1.75 10.07
C ILE A 48 4.17 0.49 9.21
N SER A 49 5.40 0.03 8.96
CA SER A 49 5.62 -1.27 8.32
C SER A 49 5.07 -2.39 9.19
N ASP A 50 4.37 -3.33 8.57
CA ASP A 50 3.80 -4.49 9.25
C ASP A 50 4.88 -5.58 9.40
N PRO A 51 5.29 -5.93 10.63
CA PRO A 51 6.30 -6.98 10.82
C PRO A 51 5.84 -8.37 10.37
N ALA A 52 4.54 -8.61 10.20
CA ALA A 52 4.00 -9.85 9.65
C ALA A 52 4.07 -9.92 8.11
N HIS A 53 4.23 -8.78 7.44
CA HIS A 53 4.25 -8.65 5.99
C HIS A 53 5.48 -7.84 5.55
N MET A 54 6.67 -8.27 5.96
CA MET A 54 7.91 -7.67 5.47
C MET A 54 8.21 -8.16 4.05
N GLU A 55 8.31 -7.22 3.13
CA GLU A 55 8.55 -7.48 1.71
C GLU A 55 9.78 -6.70 1.22
N THR A 56 10.49 -7.27 0.26
CA THR A 56 11.54 -6.55 -0.48
C THR A 56 10.91 -5.66 -1.55
N GLU A 57 11.68 -4.68 -2.05
CA GLU A 57 11.24 -3.83 -3.16
C GLU A 57 10.86 -4.65 -4.42
N GLU A 58 11.57 -5.75 -4.68
CA GLU A 58 11.27 -6.69 -5.78
C GLU A 58 9.91 -7.37 -5.59
N GLN A 59 9.60 -7.84 -4.37
CA GLN A 59 8.30 -8.45 -4.06
C GLN A 59 7.14 -7.46 -4.19
N LEU A 60 7.35 -6.22 -3.74
CA LEU A 60 6.37 -5.14 -3.88
C LEU A 60 6.16 -4.75 -5.35
N TRP A 61 7.22 -4.78 -6.16
CA TRP A 61 7.13 -4.58 -7.61
C TRP A 61 6.36 -5.71 -8.30
N GLU A 62 6.63 -6.98 -7.98
CA GLU A 62 5.87 -8.12 -8.50
C GLU A 62 4.37 -7.97 -8.19
N ARG A 63 4.03 -7.54 -6.98
CA ARG A 63 2.65 -7.26 -6.58
C ARG A 63 2.02 -6.14 -7.39
N PHE A 64 2.74 -5.04 -7.61
CA PHE A 64 2.28 -3.96 -8.49
C PHE A 64 1.94 -4.47 -9.90
N VAL A 65 2.83 -5.29 -10.48
CA VAL A 65 2.61 -5.91 -11.78
C VAL A 65 1.37 -6.82 -11.78
N LEU A 66 1.16 -7.61 -10.72
CA LEU A 66 -0.03 -8.45 -10.59
C LEU A 66 -1.33 -7.63 -10.46
N ILE A 67 -1.31 -6.48 -9.78
CA ILE A 67 -2.51 -5.65 -9.60
C ILE A 67 -2.87 -4.92 -10.90
N HIS A 68 -1.89 -4.37 -11.62
CA HIS A 68 -2.13 -3.44 -12.73
C HIS A 68 -1.87 -4.01 -14.13
N HIS A 69 -1.05 -5.07 -14.24
CA HIS A 69 -0.56 -5.59 -15.52
C HIS A 69 -0.73 -7.11 -15.67
N ALA A 70 -1.61 -7.75 -14.88
CA ALA A 70 -1.83 -9.20 -14.95
C ALA A 70 -2.16 -9.72 -16.36
N HIS A 71 -2.85 -8.93 -17.19
CA HIS A 71 -3.20 -9.30 -18.57
C HIS A 71 -1.98 -9.36 -19.51
N GLU A 72 -0.85 -8.76 -19.13
CA GLU A 72 0.40 -8.76 -19.92
C GLU A 72 1.30 -9.97 -19.59
N LEU A 73 0.94 -10.75 -18.56
CA LEU A 73 1.67 -11.95 -18.12
C LEU A 73 1.17 -13.25 -18.78
N THR A 74 0.14 -13.18 -19.63
CA THR A 74 -0.46 -14.31 -20.37
C THR A 74 -0.20 -14.21 -21.86
#